data_AF-Q92G74-F1
#
_entry.id   AF-Q92G74-F1
#
_cell.length_a   1.000
_cell.length_b   1.000
_cell.length_c   1.000
_cell.angle_alpha   90.00
_cell.angle_beta   90.00
_cell.angle_gamma   90.00
#
_symmetry.space_group_name_H-M   'P 1'
#
loop_
_entity.id
_entity.type
_entity.pdbx_description
1 polymer ?
#
loop_
_entity_poly.entity_id
_entity_poly.type
_entity_poly.pdbx_seq_one_letter_code
_entity_poly.pdbx_strand_id
1 'polypeptide(L)'
;MNSLLRLSQGDRIIDLSYITTEQLPVFLEGQRSLFDIKVKDETGRWYIIEMQRKMEKDYLNRTQLYGCYTYVSQIKKGMKHEDLLPVVIISIIGAKALPDELPYISYHHIKESNIHK
;
A
#
# COMPACT_ATOMS: atom_id res chain seq x y z
N MET A 1 -10.43 -3.29 -4.10
CA MET A 1 -9.96 -2.21 -3.20
C MET A 1 -11.10 -1.46 -2.52
N ASN A 2 -12.07 -0.88 -3.26
CA ASN A 2 -13.20 -0.14 -2.66
C ASN A 2 -13.89 -0.86 -1.49
N SER A 3 -14.19 -2.16 -1.61
CA SER A 3 -14.82 -2.93 -0.54
C SER A 3 -13.92 -3.13 0.69
N LEU A 4 -12.60 -3.26 0.50
CA LEU A 4 -11.62 -3.42 1.58
C LEU A 4 -11.45 -2.11 2.35
N LEU A 5 -11.29 -1.00 1.61
CA LEU A 5 -11.02 0.32 2.17
C LEU A 5 -12.29 1.01 2.70
N ARG A 6 -13.49 0.47 2.40
CA ARG A 6 -14.80 1.01 2.82
C ARG A 6 -14.96 2.50 2.47
N LEU A 7 -14.48 2.88 1.29
CA LEU A 7 -14.49 4.27 0.84
C LEU A 7 -15.93 4.78 0.70
N SER A 8 -16.12 6.05 1.09
CA SER A 8 -17.39 6.75 0.91
C SER A 8 -17.74 6.81 -0.58
N GLN A 9 -19.01 7.06 -0.92
CA GLN A 9 -19.43 7.10 -2.33
C GLN A 9 -18.61 8.10 -3.17
N GLY A 10 -18.22 9.25 -2.59
CA GLY A 10 -17.41 10.27 -3.26
C GLY A 10 -15.92 9.94 -3.35
N ASP A 11 -15.44 8.96 -2.59
CA ASP A 11 -14.03 8.56 -2.55
C ASP A 11 -13.78 7.20 -3.23
N ARG A 12 -14.78 6.59 -3.85
CA ARG A 12 -14.60 5.30 -4.52
C ARG A 12 -13.62 5.44 -5.67
N ILE A 13 -12.64 4.55 -5.69
CA ILE A 13 -11.70 4.37 -6.80
C ILE A 13 -12.51 3.97 -8.04
N ILE A 14 -12.41 4.75 -9.11
CA ILE A 14 -13.09 4.48 -10.38
C ILE A 14 -12.16 3.73 -11.31
N ASP A 15 -10.91 4.17 -11.40
CA ASP A 15 -9.90 3.57 -12.28
C ASP A 15 -8.53 3.48 -11.60
N LEU A 16 -7.67 2.61 -12.13
CA LEU A 16 -6.32 2.41 -11.61
C LEU A 16 -5.31 2.39 -12.75
N SER A 17 -4.32 3.27 -12.66
CA SER A 17 -3.16 3.25 -13.53
C SER A 17 -2.02 2.48 -12.87
N TYR A 18 -1.52 1.45 -13.56
CA TYR A 18 -0.33 0.71 -13.15
C TYR A 18 0.89 1.55 -13.43
N ILE A 19 1.67 1.81 -12.38
CA ILE A 19 2.92 2.53 -12.52
C ILE A 19 4.03 1.49 -12.52
N THR A 20 4.72 1.39 -13.66
CA THR A 20 5.93 0.57 -13.78
C THR A 20 6.82 0.91 -12.60
N THR A 21 7.16 -0.10 -11.80
CA THR A 21 7.92 0.06 -10.57
C THR A 21 9.15 0.91 -10.81
N GLU A 22 9.10 2.17 -10.37
CA GLU A 22 10.28 2.99 -10.21
C GLU A 22 11.22 2.20 -9.32
N GLN A 23 12.42 1.93 -9.84
CA GLN A 23 13.45 1.27 -9.07
C GLN A 23 13.76 2.19 -7.89
N LEU A 24 13.44 1.76 -6.68
CA LEU A 24 13.92 2.45 -5.49
C LEU A 24 15.45 2.56 -5.59
N PRO A 25 16.05 3.65 -5.08
CA PRO A 25 17.50 3.77 -5.04
C PRO A 25 18.10 2.50 -4.41
N VAL A 26 19.16 2.00 -5.03
CA VAL A 26 19.83 0.76 -4.63
C VAL A 26 20.27 0.91 -3.17
N PHE A 27 19.71 0.09 -2.27
CA PHE A 27 20.20 0.01 -0.89
C PHE A 27 21.52 -0.76 -0.84
N LEU A 28 22.33 -0.46 0.18
CA LEU A 28 23.76 -0.71 0.40
C LEU A 28 24.36 -2.09 0.02
N GLU A 29 23.56 -3.08 -0.36
CA GLU A 29 24.00 -4.43 -0.74
C GLU A 29 23.47 -4.90 -2.11
N GLY A 30 23.02 -4.00 -2.98
CA GLY A 30 22.61 -4.36 -4.35
C GLY A 30 21.27 -5.11 -4.44
N GLN A 31 20.60 -5.35 -3.32
CA GLN A 31 19.24 -5.90 -3.32
C GLN A 31 18.25 -4.83 -3.76
N ARG A 32 17.66 -5.05 -4.93
CA ARG A 32 16.59 -4.23 -5.49
C ARG A 32 15.30 -4.56 -4.75
N SER A 33 14.80 -3.60 -3.99
CA SER A 33 13.46 -3.66 -3.42
C SER A 33 12.46 -3.22 -4.49
N LEU A 34 11.77 -4.19 -5.08
CA LEU A 34 10.68 -3.98 -6.02
C LEU A 34 9.36 -3.96 -5.25
N PHE A 35 8.45 -3.06 -5.61
CA PHE A 35 7.07 -3.16 -5.17
C PHE A 35 6.40 -4.33 -5.90
N ASP A 36 5.50 -5.06 -5.27
CA ASP A 36 4.72 -6.05 -6.02
C ASP A 36 3.76 -5.33 -6.99
N ILE A 37 3.00 -4.36 -6.48
CA ILE A 37 2.10 -3.53 -7.28
C ILE A 37 2.10 -2.09 -6.73
N LYS A 38 2.35 -1.12 -7.62
CA LYS A 38 2.16 0.32 -7.35
C LYS A 38 1.17 0.88 -8.37
N VAL A 39 0.07 1.45 -7.87
CA VAL A 39 -0.98 2.02 -8.72
C VAL A 39 -1.37 3.42 -8.25
N LYS A 40 -1.94 4.18 -9.16
CA LYS A 40 -2.49 5.51 -8.89
C LYS A 40 -3.94 5.57 -9.37
N ASP A 41 -4.84 6.09 -8.54
CA ASP A 41 -6.24 6.29 -8.95
C ASP A 41 -6.44 7.56 -9.79
N GLU A 42 -7.67 7.77 -10.26
CA GLU A 42 -8.04 8.93 -11.08
C GLU A 42 -7.88 10.27 -10.35
N THR A 43 -7.94 10.26 -9.01
CA THR A 43 -7.75 11.45 -8.17
C THR A 43 -6.26 11.73 -7.91
N GLY A 44 -5.40 10.79 -8.26
CA GLY A 44 -3.97 10.87 -8.08
C GLY A 44 -3.45 10.29 -6.76
N ARG A 45 -4.29 9.64 -5.95
CA ARG A 45 -3.86 8.98 -4.72
C ARG A 45 -3.06 7.73 -5.05
N TRP A 46 -2.07 7.45 -4.22
CA TRP A 46 -1.15 6.34 -4.42
C TRP A 46 -1.55 5.14 -3.60
N TYR A 47 -1.46 3.96 -4.21
CA TYR A 47 -1.65 2.69 -3.53
C TYR A 47 -0.48 1.76 -3.81
N ILE A 48 0.05 1.19 -2.73
CA ILE A 48 1.14 0.22 -2.77
C ILE A 48 0.57 -1.08 -2.21
N ILE A 49 0.60 -2.15 -2.99
CA ILE A 49 0.12 -3.47 -2.57
C ILE A 49 1.34 -4.38 -2.49
N GLU A 50 1.56 -4.92 -1.30
CA GLU A 50 2.68 -5.81 -0.97
C GLU A 50 2.14 -7.15 -0.48
N MET A 51 2.66 -8.24 -1.03
CA MET A 51 2.20 -9.60 -0.76
C MET A 51 3.38 -10.46 -0.30
N GLN A 52 3.28 -11.05 0.90
CA GLN A 52 4.35 -11.91 1.42
C GLN A 52 3.79 -13.19 2.05
N ARG A 53 4.33 -14.33 1.62
CA ARG A 53 4.00 -15.65 2.19
C ARG A 53 4.70 -15.89 3.52
N LYS A 54 5.97 -15.49 3.63
CA LYS A 54 6.78 -15.59 4.85
C LYS A 54 7.02 -14.19 5.39
N MET A 55 6.96 -14.04 6.70
CA MET A 55 7.29 -12.77 7.33
C MET A 55 8.80 -12.57 7.30
N GLU A 56 9.25 -11.56 6.56
CA GLU A 56 10.64 -11.10 6.62
C GLU A 56 10.81 -10.14 7.79
N LYS A 57 11.95 -10.23 8.49
CA LYS A 57 12.23 -9.42 9.69
C LYS A 57 12.09 -7.92 9.41
N ASP A 58 12.51 -7.48 8.23
CA ASP A 58 12.53 -6.07 7.83
C ASP A 58 11.31 -5.65 7.00
N TYR A 59 10.28 -6.50 6.90
CA TYR A 59 9.10 -6.23 6.07
C TYR A 59 8.43 -4.89 6.41
N LEU A 60 8.19 -4.63 7.70
CA LEU A 60 7.57 -3.39 8.14
C LEU A 60 8.45 -2.17 7.84
N ASN A 61 9.76 -2.26 8.09
CA ASN A 61 10.71 -1.18 7.81
C ASN A 61 10.73 -0.85 6.31
N ARG A 62 10.78 -1.89 5.45
CA ARG A 62 10.73 -1.75 3.99
C ARG A 62 9.42 -1.12 3.53
N THR A 63 8.30 -1.61 4.05
CA THR A 63 6.96 -1.10 3.74
C THR A 63 6.78 0.35 4.17
N GLN A 64 7.34 0.74 5.31
CA GLN A 64 7.31 2.14 5.77
C GLN A 64 8.14 3.05 4.85
N LEU A 65 9.35 2.61 4.52
CA LEU A 65 10.23 3.32 3.58
C LEU A 65 9.56 3.56 2.22
N TYR A 66 8.87 2.53 1.71
CA TYR A 66 8.07 2.57 0.48
C TYR A 66 7.00 3.68 0.51
N GLY A 67 6.24 3.76 1.60
CA GLY A 67 5.25 4.80 1.82
C GLY A 67 5.86 6.19 1.89
N CYS A 68 6.90 6.37 2.72
CA CYS A 68 7.59 7.64 2.86
C CYS A 68 8.18 8.12 1.53
N TYR A 69 8.87 7.24 0.80
CA TYR A 69 9.47 7.58 -0.49
C TYR A 69 8.41 8.00 -1.51
N THR A 70 7.31 7.25 -1.61
CA THR A 70 6.20 7.59 -2.53
C THR A 70 5.48 8.87 -2.12
N TYR A 71 5.44 9.19 -0.83
CA TYR A 71 4.84 10.43 -0.35
C TYR A 71 5.70 11.63 -0.73
N VAL A 72 7.02 11.58 -0.45
CA VAL A 72 7.93 12.70 -0.76
C VAL A 72 8.19 12.85 -2.25
N SER A 73 8.09 11.79 -3.06
CA SER A 73 8.29 11.87 -4.51
C SER A 73 7.17 12.64 -5.24
N GLN A 74 6.06 12.93 -4.56
CA GLN A 74 5.00 13.79 -5.10
C GLN A 74 5.45 15.26 -5.18
N ILE A 75 6.41 15.68 -4.36
CA ILE A 75 6.83 17.08 -4.21
C ILE A 75 7.39 17.61 -5.53
N LYS A 76 6.82 18.73 -5.99
CA LYS A 76 7.32 19.51 -7.13
C LYS A 76 7.66 20.91 -6.68
N LYS A 77 8.54 21.59 -7.43
CA LYS A 77 8.90 22.99 -7.14
C LYS A 77 7.63 23.86 -7.10
N GLY A 78 7.44 24.56 -5.98
CA GLY A 78 6.29 25.44 -5.76
C GLY A 78 5.02 24.76 -5.24
N MET A 79 5.04 23.44 -5.00
CA MET A 79 3.93 22.71 -4.38
C MET A 79 3.87 23.02 -2.87
N LYS A 80 2.67 23.17 -2.32
CA LYS A 80 2.49 23.30 -0.89
C LYS A 80 2.33 21.92 -0.24
N HIS A 81 2.62 21.83 1.04
CA HIS A 81 2.44 20.59 1.80
C HIS A 81 0.98 20.11 1.81
N GLU A 82 0.01 21.03 1.78
CA GLU A 82 -1.43 20.72 1.73
C GLU A 82 -1.86 20.05 0.41
N ASP A 83 -1.06 20.15 -0.65
CA ASP A 83 -1.35 19.56 -1.96
C ASP A 83 -0.93 18.08 -2.05
N LEU A 84 -0.22 17.55 -1.03
CA LEU A 84 0.25 16.17 -1.01
C LEU A 84 -0.91 15.21 -0.80
N LEU A 85 -1.01 14.21 -1.69
CA LEU A 85 -2.06 13.20 -1.61
C LEU A 85 -1.62 12.04 -0.72
N PRO A 86 -2.57 11.39 -0.03
CA PRO A 86 -2.26 10.23 0.80
C PRO A 86 -1.67 9.09 -0.02
N VAL A 87 -0.77 8.34 0.63
CA VAL A 87 -0.26 7.05 0.16
C VAL A 87 -0.86 5.97 1.03
N VAL A 88 -1.60 5.04 0.42
CA VAL A 88 -2.22 3.92 1.10
C VAL A 88 -1.40 2.66 0.82
N ILE A 89 -0.99 1.97 1.87
CA ILE A 89 -0.32 0.68 1.73
C ILE A 89 -1.28 -0.43 2.13
N ILE A 90 -1.38 -1.44 1.28
CA ILE A 90 -2.16 -2.65 1.51
C ILE A 90 -1.19 -3.83 1.61
N SER A 91 -0.99 -4.32 2.83
CA SER A 91 -0.16 -5.48 3.12
C SER A 91 -0.99 -6.76 3.20
N ILE A 92 -0.72 -7.73 2.32
CA ILE A 92 -1.33 -9.06 2.34
C ILE A 92 -0.27 -10.05 2.82
N ILE A 93 -0.39 -10.46 4.08
CA ILE A 93 0.65 -11.22 4.78
C ILE A 93 0.06 -12.48 5.41
N GLY A 94 0.80 -13.59 5.32
CA GLY A 94 0.41 -14.89 5.90
C GLY A 94 0.67 -15.03 7.40
N ALA A 95 1.18 -13.99 8.05
CA ALA A 95 1.50 -13.96 9.47
C ALA A 95 1.17 -12.60 10.06
N LYS A 96 1.12 -12.53 11.38
CA LYS A 96 0.89 -11.28 12.09
C LYS A 96 2.12 -10.37 11.97
N ALA A 97 1.94 -9.17 11.41
CA ALA A 97 3.01 -8.17 11.32
C ALA A 97 3.03 -7.19 12.50
N LEU A 98 1.86 -6.82 13.03
CA LEU A 98 1.75 -5.80 14.07
C LEU A 98 1.66 -6.44 15.46
N PRO A 99 2.28 -5.83 16.50
CA PRO A 99 2.09 -6.25 17.89
C PRO A 99 0.64 -6.09 18.34
N ASP A 100 0.25 -6.88 19.35
CA ASP A 100 -1.12 -6.88 19.93
C ASP A 100 -1.54 -5.55 20.56
N GLU A 101 -0.59 -4.81 21.08
CA GLU A 101 -0.80 -3.63 21.91
C GLU A 101 -1.07 -2.36 21.10
N LEU A 102 -0.91 -2.41 19.78
CA LEU A 102 -1.20 -1.25 18.92
C LEU A 102 -2.71 -1.04 18.84
N PRO A 103 -3.22 0.19 19.07
CA PRO A 103 -4.61 0.49 18.77
C PRO A 103 -4.79 0.46 17.24
N TYR A 104 -5.53 -0.51 16.74
CA TYR A 104 -5.94 -0.57 15.34
C TYR A 104 -7.43 -0.86 15.22
N ILE A 105 -8.03 -0.39 14.12
CA ILE A 105 -9.39 -0.77 13.77
C ILE A 105 -9.30 -2.11 13.03
N SER A 106 -9.84 -3.17 13.64
CA SER A 106 -9.92 -4.49 13.01
C SER A 106 -11.26 -4.69 12.30
N TYR A 107 -11.22 -5.12 11.04
CA TYR A 107 -12.41 -5.54 10.30
C TYR A 107 -12.25 -7.00 9.86
N HIS A 108 -13.15 -7.86 10.32
CA HIS A 108 -13.20 -9.26 9.89
C HIS A 108 -14.38 -9.47 8.94
N HIS A 109 -14.11 -10.05 7.76
CA HIS A 109 -15.15 -10.43 6.81
C HIS A 109 -15.02 -11.93 6.54
N ILE A 110 -15.89 -12.72 7.17
CA ILE A 110 -15.97 -14.16 6.95
C ILE A 110 -16.91 -14.37 5.77
N LYS A 111 -16.40 -14.90 4.66
CA LYS A 111 -17.21 -15.27 3.50
C LYS A 111 -17.14 -16.78 3.33
N GLU A 112 -18.24 -17.45 3.66
CA GLU A 112 -18.43 -18.86 3.36
C GLU A 112 -19.09 -18.96 1.98
N SER A 113 -18.54 -19.81 1.11
CA SER A 113 -19.13 -20.09 -0.20
C SER A 113 -19.24 -21.58 -0.39
N ASN A 114 -20.48 -22.09 -0.42
CA ASN A 114 -20.77 -23.47 -0.74
C ASN A 114 -20.46 -23.72 -2.22
N ILE A 115 -19.48 -24.59 -2.48
CA ILE A 115 -19.10 -25.01 -3.83
C ILE A 115 -19.77 -26.34 -4.24
N HIS A 116 -20.70 -26.86 -3.43
CA HIS A 116 -21.46 -28.05 -3.80
C HIS A 116 -22.62 -27.66 -4.73
N LYS A 117 -22.44 -27.96 -6.02
CA LYS A 117 -23.50 -28.23 -6.99
C LYS A 117 -23.53 -29.73 -7.28
#